data_AF-A0A127K5Z3-F1
#
_entry.id   AF-A0A127K5Z3-F1
#
_cell.length_a   1.000
_cell.length_b   1.000
_cell.length_c   1.000
_cell.angle_alpha   90.00
_cell.angle_beta   90.00
_cell.angle_gamma   90.00
#
_symmetry.space_group_name_H-M   'P 1'
#
loop_
_entity.id
_entity.type
_entity.pdbx_description
1 polymer ?
#
loop_
_entity_poly.entity_id
_entity_poly.type
_entity_poly.pdbx_seq_one_letter_code
_entity_poly.pdbx_strand_id
1 'polypeptide(L)'
;MKSVLFGRSILWAFALAWAAPVLAQTVTPLAKMDIAGVRIGMTEAEVVKAVQAFDSSAEMTSRSVAYFPYFDGINDLQTPEFLDQISFRTADAGIGVWFASPPSEPRVFAVMRRGSPAQPPSSEQMLSALTAKHGQFNVRSAPRAGGGVVVHWDEEGRAQCIVSKERNGQRGPSSNAMGTLVPPNAVKVLEQYARQDVFRDALGASRDASKCGTVLRYEWGSEPVRSFEAWLVDQGGMVTANRKSIQWVEQLKAEAVQKLQSRGMAPKL
;
A
#
# COMPACT_ATOMS: atom_id res chain seq x y z
N MET A 1 46.72 3.69 76.42
CA MET A 1 46.93 2.36 75.82
C MET A 1 45.73 2.02 74.96
N LYS A 2 46.02 1.55 73.74
CA LYS A 2 45.15 0.81 72.78
C LYS A 2 44.04 1.58 72.05
N SER A 3 44.45 2.05 70.89
CA SER A 3 43.71 2.37 69.67
C SER A 3 42.87 1.20 69.13
N VAL A 4 41.69 1.50 68.58
CA VAL A 4 40.96 0.61 67.67
C VAL A 4 40.41 1.43 66.50
N LEU A 5 40.83 1.05 65.29
CA LEU A 5 40.41 1.51 63.97
C LEU A 5 39.17 0.73 63.53
N PHE A 6 38.14 1.41 63.01
CA PHE A 6 37.13 0.90 62.04
C PHE A 6 36.36 2.14 61.57
N GLY A 7 36.00 2.41 60.32
CA GLY A 7 36.08 1.72 59.04
C GLY A 7 35.24 2.60 58.10
N ARG A 8 35.81 3.05 56.98
CA ARG A 8 35.13 3.92 55.99
C ARG A 8 34.17 3.08 55.15
N SER A 9 32.87 3.33 55.28
CA SER A 9 31.85 2.80 54.36
C SER A 9 31.43 3.90 53.39
N ILE A 10 31.86 3.78 52.14
CA ILE A 10 31.40 4.60 51.00
C ILE A 10 30.14 3.94 50.47
N LEU A 11 28.98 4.56 50.67
CA LEU A 11 27.72 4.12 50.06
C LEU A 11 27.62 4.70 48.65
N TRP A 12 27.79 3.84 47.65
CA TRP A 12 27.46 4.09 46.27
C TRP A 12 25.95 3.98 46.08
N ALA A 13 25.27 5.11 45.85
CA ALA A 13 23.88 5.12 45.42
C ALA A 13 23.81 4.83 43.91
N PHE A 14 23.47 3.59 43.55
CA PHE A 14 23.11 3.25 42.17
C PHE A 14 21.72 3.81 41.85
N ALA A 15 21.68 4.83 41.00
CA ALA A 15 20.45 5.28 40.34
C ALA A 15 20.06 4.24 39.27
N LEU A 16 19.12 3.36 39.60
CA LEU A 16 18.44 2.51 38.62
C LEU A 16 17.35 3.34 37.94
N ALA A 17 17.71 4.02 36.86
CA ALA A 17 16.74 4.56 35.91
C ALA A 17 16.10 3.37 35.16
N TRP A 18 14.86 3.03 35.53
CA TRP A 18 14.04 2.10 34.77
C TRP A 18 13.66 2.75 33.45
N ALA A 19 14.45 2.50 32.41
CA ALA A 19 14.02 2.76 31.03
C ALA A 19 12.92 1.75 30.70
N ALA A 20 11.66 2.19 30.73
CA ALA A 20 10.56 1.42 30.16
C ALA A 20 10.88 1.19 28.66
N PRO A 21 10.72 -0.04 28.14
CA PRO A 21 10.88 -0.28 26.72
C PRO A 21 9.76 0.48 26.01
N VAL A 22 10.12 1.54 25.29
CA VAL A 22 9.28 2.09 24.24
C VAL A 22 9.03 0.93 23.28
N LEU A 23 7.79 0.45 23.19
CA LEU A 23 7.38 -0.49 22.15
C LEU A 23 7.64 0.20 20.81
N ALA A 24 8.79 -0.05 20.23
CA ALA A 24 9.14 0.42 18.91
C ALA A 24 8.04 -0.07 17.97
N GLN A 25 7.44 0.85 17.22
CA GLN A 25 6.50 0.51 16.17
C GLN A 25 7.24 -0.45 15.22
N THR A 26 6.77 -1.69 15.11
CA THR A 26 7.38 -2.72 14.26
C THR A 26 7.10 -2.43 12.80
N VAL A 27 7.73 -1.39 12.26
CA VAL A 27 7.63 -1.03 10.85
C VAL A 27 8.40 -2.00 9.97
N THR A 28 7.95 -2.15 8.73
CA THR A 28 8.53 -3.14 7.81
C THR A 28 9.25 -2.43 6.66
N PRO A 29 10.54 -2.73 6.42
CA PRO A 29 11.24 -2.22 5.25
C PRO A 29 10.49 -2.60 3.97
N LEU A 30 10.31 -1.64 3.05
CA LEU A 30 9.57 -1.86 1.80
C LEU A 30 10.08 -3.07 1.00
N ALA A 31 11.40 -3.31 1.03
CA ALA A 31 12.03 -4.46 0.35
C ALA A 31 11.54 -5.84 0.83
N LYS A 32 10.99 -5.93 2.05
CA LYS A 32 10.40 -7.15 2.62
C LYS A 32 8.91 -7.33 2.31
N MET A 33 8.28 -6.35 1.66
CA MET A 33 6.87 -6.41 1.29
C MET A 33 6.73 -6.93 -0.14
N ASP A 34 6.15 -8.12 -0.27
CA ASP A 34 5.86 -8.72 -1.57
C ASP A 34 4.62 -9.61 -1.51
N ILE A 35 3.92 -9.72 -2.62
CA ILE A 35 2.88 -10.74 -2.83
C ILE A 35 3.33 -11.61 -4.00
N ALA A 36 3.52 -12.90 -3.74
CA ALA A 36 4.01 -13.85 -4.76
C ALA A 36 5.31 -13.38 -5.46
N GLY A 37 6.23 -12.76 -4.69
CA GLY A 37 7.47 -12.21 -5.20
C GLY A 37 7.34 -10.81 -5.83
N VAL A 38 6.12 -10.34 -6.12
CA VAL A 38 5.87 -9.03 -6.74
C VAL A 38 5.98 -7.92 -5.70
N ARG A 39 6.80 -6.90 -6.01
CA ARG A 39 7.04 -5.73 -5.16
C ARG A 39 6.59 -4.43 -5.85
N ILE A 40 6.34 -3.41 -5.03
CA ILE A 40 6.17 -2.03 -5.51
C ILE A 40 7.41 -1.61 -6.31
N GLY A 41 7.20 -0.89 -7.41
CA GLY A 41 8.26 -0.39 -8.27
C GLY A 41 8.73 -1.37 -9.35
N MET A 42 8.24 -2.61 -9.39
CA MET A 42 8.63 -3.56 -10.45
C MET A 42 8.13 -3.14 -11.84
N THR A 43 8.87 -3.55 -12.87
CA THR A 43 8.46 -3.48 -14.28
C THR A 43 7.55 -4.65 -14.66
N GLU A 44 6.85 -4.57 -15.80
CA GLU A 44 6.06 -5.70 -16.32
C GLU A 44 6.88 -7.00 -16.41
N ALA A 45 8.09 -6.92 -16.97
CA ALA A 45 8.96 -8.09 -17.14
C ALA A 45 9.40 -8.69 -15.79
N GLU A 46 9.69 -7.85 -14.81
CA GLU A 46 10.02 -8.29 -13.45
C GLU A 46 8.83 -8.96 -12.75
N VAL A 47 7.61 -8.44 -12.96
CA VAL A 47 6.39 -9.05 -12.42
C VAL A 47 6.18 -10.44 -13.00
N VAL A 48 6.25 -10.58 -14.32
CA VAL A 48 6.11 -11.89 -15.00
C VAL A 48 7.11 -12.90 -14.43
N LYS A 49 8.38 -12.48 -14.32
CA LYS A 49 9.45 -13.33 -13.75
C LYS A 49 9.19 -13.69 -12.29
N ALA A 50 8.74 -12.74 -11.47
CA ALA A 50 8.46 -12.97 -10.05
C ALA A 50 7.29 -13.95 -9.84
N VAL A 51 6.20 -13.78 -10.59
CA VAL A 51 5.03 -14.67 -10.49
C VAL A 51 5.36 -16.08 -10.97
N GLN A 52 6.12 -16.22 -12.06
CA GLN A 52 6.57 -17.54 -12.54
C GLN A 52 7.55 -18.23 -11.58
N ALA A 53 8.41 -17.46 -10.89
CA ALA A 53 9.30 -18.00 -9.87
C ALA A 53 8.53 -18.43 -8.61
N PHE A 54 7.40 -17.79 -8.32
CA PHE A 54 6.51 -18.16 -7.22
C PHE A 54 5.69 -19.41 -7.53
N ASP A 55 5.12 -19.50 -8.73
CA ASP A 55 4.39 -20.66 -9.24
C ASP A 55 4.71 -20.85 -10.73
N SER A 56 5.41 -21.93 -11.05
CA SER A 56 5.79 -22.26 -12.43
C SER A 56 4.61 -22.58 -13.35
N SER A 57 3.43 -22.87 -12.77
CA SER A 57 2.19 -23.09 -13.51
C SER A 57 1.39 -21.79 -13.73
N ALA A 58 1.88 -20.66 -13.23
CA ALA A 58 1.17 -19.39 -13.35
C ALA A 58 1.02 -18.96 -14.81
N GLU A 59 -0.22 -18.67 -15.20
CA GLU A 59 -0.56 -18.18 -16.54
C GLU A 59 -1.03 -16.73 -16.47
N MET A 60 -0.51 -15.88 -17.37
CA MET A 60 -1.06 -14.54 -17.55
C MET A 60 -2.42 -14.65 -18.24
N THR A 61 -3.47 -14.24 -17.55
CA THR A 61 -4.86 -14.33 -18.03
C THR A 61 -5.35 -13.05 -18.67
N SER A 62 -4.72 -11.92 -18.35
CA SER A 62 -5.08 -10.63 -18.91
C SER A 62 -3.88 -9.68 -18.88
N ARG A 63 -3.78 -8.86 -19.94
CA ARG A 63 -2.91 -7.70 -20.04
C ARG A 63 -3.75 -6.54 -20.55
N SER A 64 -4.13 -5.65 -19.65
CA SER A 64 -4.99 -4.51 -19.93
C SER A 64 -4.17 -3.25 -20.23
N VAL A 65 -4.56 -2.56 -21.30
CA VAL A 65 -4.04 -1.23 -21.64
C VAL A 65 -5.16 -0.20 -21.47
N ALA A 66 -4.77 1.03 -21.17
CA ALA A 66 -5.68 2.16 -21.03
C ALA A 66 -5.13 3.38 -21.78
N TYR A 67 -5.98 4.39 -21.94
CA TYR A 67 -5.63 5.71 -22.45
C TYR A 67 -6.46 6.77 -21.72
N PHE A 68 -6.03 8.03 -21.76
CA PHE A 68 -6.83 9.15 -21.27
C PHE A 68 -7.47 9.90 -22.45
N PRO A 69 -8.80 10.04 -22.47
CA PRO A 69 -9.46 10.92 -23.43
C PRO A 69 -9.27 12.39 -23.02
N TYR A 70 -9.18 13.28 -24.00
CA TYR A 70 -9.18 14.73 -23.78
C TYR A 70 -9.79 15.46 -24.99
N PHE A 71 -10.27 16.68 -24.79
CA PHE A 71 -11.01 17.44 -25.80
C PHE A 71 -10.32 18.77 -26.07
N ASP A 72 -10.05 19.07 -27.34
CA ASP A 72 -9.36 20.31 -27.77
C ASP A 72 -10.30 21.49 -28.06
N GLY A 73 -11.61 21.32 -27.81
CA GLY A 73 -12.64 22.31 -28.15
C GLY A 73 -13.45 21.96 -29.40
N ILE A 74 -12.93 21.07 -30.26
CA ILE A 74 -13.57 20.65 -31.51
C ILE A 74 -13.58 19.12 -31.66
N ASN A 75 -12.46 18.46 -31.36
CA ASN A 75 -12.22 17.04 -31.55
C ASN A 75 -11.99 16.34 -30.21
N ASP A 76 -12.52 15.11 -30.11
CA ASP A 76 -12.13 14.16 -29.09
C ASP A 76 -10.78 13.52 -29.46
N LEU A 77 -9.82 13.64 -28.55
CA LEU A 77 -8.47 13.12 -28.69
C LEU A 77 -8.19 12.12 -27.57
N GLN A 78 -7.14 11.34 -27.73
CA GLN A 78 -6.71 10.35 -26.74
C GLN A 78 -5.18 10.32 -26.63
N THR A 79 -4.69 10.02 -25.44
CA THR A 79 -3.26 9.74 -25.23
C THR A 79 -2.87 8.42 -25.93
N PRO A 80 -1.57 8.17 -26.16
CA PRO A 80 -1.11 6.82 -26.47
C PRO A 80 -1.57 5.82 -25.41
N GLU A 81 -1.77 4.58 -25.83
CA GLU A 81 -2.09 3.47 -24.93
C GLU A 81 -0.91 3.21 -23.98
N PHE A 82 -1.23 2.85 -22.75
CA PHE A 82 -0.26 2.49 -21.72
C PHE A 82 -0.73 1.27 -20.93
N LEU A 83 0.22 0.56 -20.32
CA LEU A 83 -0.08 -0.58 -19.48
C LEU A 83 -0.80 -0.13 -18.20
N ASP A 84 -1.98 -0.69 -17.94
CA ASP A 84 -2.77 -0.41 -16.73
C ASP A 84 -2.66 -1.54 -15.72
N GLN A 85 -2.97 -2.76 -16.16
CA GLN A 85 -3.05 -3.93 -15.29
C GLN A 85 -2.60 -5.20 -16.02
N ILE A 86 -1.95 -6.11 -15.29
CA ILE A 86 -1.84 -7.52 -15.69
C ILE A 86 -2.45 -8.42 -14.63
N SER A 87 -2.96 -9.57 -15.06
CA SER A 87 -3.54 -10.57 -14.17
C SER A 87 -3.01 -11.96 -14.47
N PHE A 88 -2.83 -12.75 -13.42
CA PHE A 88 -2.38 -14.14 -13.48
C PHE A 88 -3.37 -15.06 -12.77
N ARG A 89 -3.38 -16.32 -13.20
CA ARG A 89 -4.02 -17.44 -12.50
C ARG A 89 -2.94 -18.43 -12.12
N THR A 90 -2.91 -18.80 -10.85
CA THR A 90 -2.07 -19.87 -10.29
C THR A 90 -2.94 -21.09 -9.97
N ALA A 91 -2.34 -22.18 -9.48
CA ALA A 91 -3.11 -23.36 -9.11
C ALA A 91 -4.18 -23.08 -8.03
N ASP A 92 -3.91 -22.13 -7.13
CA ASP A 92 -4.73 -21.84 -5.95
C ASP A 92 -5.21 -20.39 -5.84
N ALA A 93 -4.87 -19.50 -6.79
CA ALA A 93 -5.10 -18.07 -6.62
C ALA A 93 -5.27 -17.31 -7.94
N GLY A 94 -5.89 -16.13 -7.83
CA GLY A 94 -5.80 -15.06 -8.82
C GLY A 94 -4.88 -13.95 -8.30
N ILE A 95 -4.03 -13.40 -9.18
CA ILE A 95 -3.15 -12.27 -8.87
C ILE A 95 -3.44 -11.13 -9.85
N GLY A 96 -3.72 -9.93 -9.36
CA GLY A 96 -3.83 -8.70 -10.15
C GLY A 96 -2.72 -7.73 -9.78
N VAL A 97 -2.15 -7.07 -10.78
CA VAL A 97 -1.02 -6.13 -10.61
C VAL A 97 -1.30 -4.87 -11.42
N TRP A 98 -1.23 -3.70 -10.78
CA TRP A 98 -1.52 -2.40 -11.40
C TRP A 98 -0.28 -1.52 -11.51
N PHE A 99 -0.17 -0.78 -12.61
CA PHE A 99 1.00 0.01 -13.00
C PHE A 99 0.70 1.50 -13.08
N ALA A 100 1.67 2.32 -12.67
CA ALA A 100 1.55 3.77 -12.72
C ALA A 100 1.33 4.24 -14.17
N SER A 101 0.31 5.06 -14.37
CA SER A 101 0.00 5.61 -15.68
C SER A 101 1.00 6.72 -16.08
N PRO A 102 1.11 7.03 -17.39
CA PRO A 102 1.90 8.16 -17.88
C PRO A 102 1.52 9.48 -17.21
N PRO A 103 2.45 10.43 -17.08
CA PRO A 103 3.75 10.49 -17.75
C PRO A 103 4.86 9.67 -17.05
N SER A 104 4.54 8.97 -15.96
CA SER A 104 5.51 8.13 -15.27
C SER A 104 5.75 6.84 -16.05
N GLU A 105 6.93 6.23 -15.86
CA GLU A 105 7.16 4.87 -16.35
C GLU A 105 6.17 3.88 -15.69
N PRO A 106 5.71 2.84 -16.41
CA PRO A 106 4.80 1.84 -15.87
C PRO A 106 5.53 0.97 -14.84
N ARG A 107 5.39 1.36 -13.58
CA ARG A 107 5.93 0.68 -12.39
C ARG A 107 4.79 0.25 -11.48
N VAL A 108 4.90 -0.93 -10.87
CA VAL A 108 3.88 -1.46 -9.97
C VAL A 108 3.63 -0.50 -8.80
N PHE A 109 2.36 -0.16 -8.56
CA PHE A 109 1.94 0.55 -7.35
C PHE A 109 0.92 -0.25 -6.51
N ALA A 110 0.32 -1.29 -7.07
CA ALA A 110 -0.59 -2.16 -6.33
C ALA A 110 -0.53 -3.62 -6.82
N VAL A 111 -0.70 -4.54 -5.87
CA VAL A 111 -0.84 -5.98 -6.10
C VAL A 111 -1.99 -6.49 -5.24
N MET A 112 -2.82 -7.36 -5.80
CA MET A 112 -3.87 -8.08 -5.10
C MET A 112 -3.73 -9.57 -5.37
N ARG A 113 -3.82 -10.40 -4.33
CA ARG A 113 -3.94 -11.86 -4.47
C ARG A 113 -5.19 -12.33 -3.76
N ARG A 114 -6.03 -13.09 -4.45
CA ARG A 114 -7.13 -13.85 -3.84
C ARG A 114 -6.79 -15.32 -3.95
N GLY A 115 -6.55 -15.97 -2.82
CA GLY A 115 -6.13 -17.37 -2.76
C GLY A 115 -7.15 -18.26 -2.05
N SER A 116 -7.20 -19.51 -2.47
CA SER A 116 -8.02 -20.60 -1.92
C SER A 116 -7.16 -21.86 -1.84
N PRO A 117 -6.36 -22.03 -0.77
CA PRO A 117 -5.42 -23.14 -0.66
C PRO A 117 -6.12 -24.50 -0.72
N ALA A 118 -5.58 -25.43 -1.50
CA ALA A 118 -6.14 -26.80 -1.59
C ALA A 118 -6.10 -27.55 -0.25
N GLN A 119 -5.11 -27.24 0.59
CA GLN A 119 -5.01 -27.69 1.98
C GLN A 119 -5.05 -26.45 2.89
N PRO A 120 -6.23 -26.04 3.36
CA PRO A 120 -6.41 -24.85 4.19
C PRO A 120 -5.58 -24.92 5.49
N PRO A 121 -4.67 -23.95 5.75
CA PRO A 121 -3.95 -23.88 7.01
C PRO A 121 -4.86 -23.38 8.14
N SER A 122 -4.49 -23.61 9.40
CA SER A 122 -5.12 -22.90 10.51
C SER A 122 -4.78 -21.41 10.48
N SER A 123 -5.58 -20.56 11.15
CA SER A 123 -5.24 -19.13 11.27
C SER A 123 -3.87 -18.89 11.90
N GLU A 124 -3.44 -19.75 12.83
CA GLU A 124 -2.14 -19.66 13.48
C GLU A 124 -1.00 -20.03 12.52
N GLN A 125 -1.18 -21.08 11.73
CA GLN A 125 -0.23 -21.47 10.69
C GLN A 125 -0.08 -20.38 9.63
N MET A 126 -1.19 -19.79 9.18
CA MET A 126 -1.19 -18.65 8.25
C MET A 126 -0.42 -17.47 8.84
N LEU A 127 -0.74 -17.07 10.08
CA LEU A 127 -0.08 -15.94 10.73
C LEU A 127 1.43 -16.18 10.94
N SER A 128 1.81 -17.40 11.34
CA SER A 128 3.20 -17.80 11.53
C SER A 128 3.98 -17.71 10.21
N ALA A 129 3.43 -18.24 9.12
CA ALA A 129 4.04 -18.18 7.79
C ALA A 129 4.22 -16.74 7.31
N LEU A 130 3.20 -15.88 7.47
CA LEU A 130 3.28 -14.47 7.11
C LEU A 130 4.32 -13.72 7.96
N THR A 131 4.38 -14.01 9.26
CA THR A 131 5.34 -13.39 10.17
C THR A 131 6.78 -13.81 9.86
N ALA A 132 6.99 -15.08 9.51
CA ALA A 132 8.29 -15.57 9.09
C ALA A 132 8.76 -14.89 7.79
N LYS A 133 7.84 -14.61 6.86
CA LYS A 133 8.15 -13.98 5.58
C LYS A 133 8.37 -12.47 5.68
N HIS A 134 7.45 -11.75 6.31
CA HIS A 134 7.41 -10.29 6.30
C HIS A 134 7.93 -9.64 7.58
N GLY A 135 8.16 -10.44 8.64
CA GLY A 135 8.47 -9.94 9.98
C GLY A 135 7.21 -9.70 10.81
N GLN A 136 7.38 -9.05 11.97
CA GLN A 136 6.26 -8.74 12.86
C GLN A 136 5.30 -7.73 12.22
N PHE A 137 4.01 -8.02 12.27
CA PHE A 137 2.97 -7.12 11.77
C PHE A 137 2.82 -5.87 12.65
N ASN A 138 2.31 -4.78 12.06
CA ASN A 138 2.04 -3.53 12.76
C ASN A 138 0.71 -3.56 13.51
N VAL A 139 -0.28 -4.23 12.92
CA VAL A 139 -1.65 -4.29 13.44
C VAL A 139 -2.31 -5.61 13.07
N ARG A 140 -3.17 -6.08 13.97
CA ARG A 140 -4.06 -7.21 13.78
C ARG A 140 -5.46 -6.83 14.28
N SER A 141 -6.51 -7.27 13.59
CA SER A 141 -7.88 -7.13 14.10
C SER A 141 -8.03 -7.86 15.44
N ALA A 142 -8.80 -7.27 16.36
CA ALA A 142 -9.15 -7.96 17.60
C ALA A 142 -9.90 -9.25 17.28
N PRO A 143 -9.60 -10.38 17.95
CA PRO A 143 -10.37 -11.61 17.78
C PRO A 143 -11.85 -11.35 18.04
N ARG A 144 -12.71 -11.65 17.07
CA ARG A 144 -14.17 -11.58 17.22
C ARG A 144 -14.76 -12.93 16.85
N ALA A 145 -15.72 -13.41 17.64
CA ALA A 145 -16.43 -14.66 17.32
C ALA A 145 -17.13 -14.52 15.95
N GLY A 146 -16.77 -15.37 15.00
CA GLY A 146 -17.27 -15.31 13.62
C GLY A 146 -16.75 -14.13 12.79
N GLY A 147 -15.81 -13.34 13.31
CA GLY A 147 -15.20 -12.22 12.61
C GLY A 147 -13.94 -12.61 11.83
N GLY A 148 -13.69 -11.92 10.72
CA GLY A 148 -12.46 -12.08 9.96
C GLY A 148 -11.21 -11.59 10.69
N VAL A 149 -10.09 -12.23 10.40
CA VAL A 149 -8.76 -11.80 10.81
C VAL A 149 -8.19 -10.89 9.72
N VAL A 150 -7.75 -9.71 10.14
CA VAL A 150 -7.02 -8.76 9.30
C VAL A 150 -5.66 -8.56 9.94
N VAL A 151 -4.61 -8.64 9.14
CA VAL A 151 -3.23 -8.36 9.55
C VAL A 151 -2.61 -7.43 8.53
N HIS A 152 -1.87 -6.42 8.97
CA HIS A 152 -1.11 -5.60 8.03
C HIS A 152 0.30 -5.22 8.52
N TRP A 153 1.14 -4.90 7.53
CA TRP A 153 2.47 -4.33 7.69
C TRP A 153 2.46 -2.98 6.97
N ASP A 154 2.96 -1.95 7.64
CA ASP A 154 3.11 -0.62 7.07
C ASP A 154 4.59 -0.32 6.81
N GLU A 155 4.82 0.48 5.78
CA GLU A 155 6.15 0.91 5.37
C GLU A 155 6.86 1.73 6.46
N GLU A 156 8.12 1.41 6.68
CA GLU A 156 9.00 2.13 7.58
C GLU A 156 9.21 3.60 7.18
N GLY A 157 9.12 4.49 8.17
CA GLY A 157 9.34 5.94 7.98
C GLY A 157 8.22 6.67 7.25
N ARG A 158 7.08 6.02 6.96
CA ARG A 158 5.96 6.60 6.22
C ARG A 158 4.67 6.63 7.05
N ALA A 159 3.74 7.50 6.66
CA ALA A 159 2.48 7.67 7.40
C ALA A 159 1.50 6.51 7.19
N GLN A 160 0.92 6.01 8.27
CA GLN A 160 0.06 4.82 8.28
C GLN A 160 -1.41 5.23 8.16
N CYS A 161 -1.87 5.51 6.94
CA CYS A 161 -3.19 6.11 6.70
C CYS A 161 -4.38 5.14 6.86
N ILE A 162 -4.14 3.84 6.99
CA ILE A 162 -5.21 2.83 7.20
C ILE A 162 -5.16 2.14 8.56
N VAL A 163 -4.55 2.80 9.53
CA VAL A 163 -4.55 2.39 10.94
C VAL A 163 -5.42 3.35 11.73
N SER A 164 -6.31 2.79 12.56
CA SER A 164 -7.04 3.56 13.56
C SER A 164 -6.47 3.26 14.95
N LYS A 165 -6.46 4.28 15.81
CA LYS A 165 -6.12 4.12 17.22
C LYS A 165 -7.40 4.20 18.03
N GLU A 166 -7.73 3.12 18.73
CA GLU A 166 -8.85 3.08 19.67
C GLU A 166 -8.55 3.94 20.92
N ARG A 167 -9.60 4.27 21.69
CA ARG A 167 -9.46 5.11 22.90
C ARG A 167 -8.54 4.50 23.96
N ASN A 168 -8.43 3.18 24.02
CA ASN A 168 -7.52 2.45 24.90
C ASN A 168 -6.06 2.44 24.38
N GLY A 169 -5.78 3.13 23.26
CA GLY A 169 -4.49 3.18 22.62
C GLY A 169 -4.17 1.99 21.71
N GLN A 170 -5.06 0.99 21.63
CA GLN A 170 -4.91 -0.16 20.75
C GLN A 170 -4.98 0.28 19.29
N ARG A 171 -4.05 -0.22 18.49
CA ARG A 171 -4.04 0.01 17.05
C ARG A 171 -4.84 -1.09 16.38
N GLY A 172 -5.72 -0.70 15.46
CA GLY A 172 -6.61 -1.58 14.72
C GLY A 172 -6.66 -1.21 13.24
N PRO A 173 -7.01 -2.15 12.35
CA PRO A 173 -7.20 -1.82 10.95
C PRO A 173 -8.36 -0.84 10.84
N SER A 174 -8.21 0.19 10.02
CA SER A 174 -9.28 1.17 9.81
C SER A 174 -10.52 0.49 9.20
N SER A 175 -11.71 0.82 9.72
CA SER A 175 -13.00 0.36 9.17
C SER A 175 -13.22 0.82 7.73
N ASN A 176 -12.51 1.86 7.31
CA ASN A 176 -12.63 2.49 6.00
C ASN A 176 -11.54 2.01 5.01
N ALA A 177 -10.74 1.01 5.39
CA ALA A 177 -9.54 0.63 4.65
C ALA A 177 -9.83 0.05 3.25
N MET A 178 -10.92 -0.71 3.07
CA MET A 178 -11.16 -1.42 1.80
C MET A 178 -11.29 -0.47 0.60
N GLY A 179 -11.95 0.68 0.79
CA GLY A 179 -12.09 1.70 -0.25
C GLY A 179 -10.75 2.32 -0.68
N THR A 180 -9.70 2.21 0.15
CA THR A 180 -8.37 2.81 -0.08
C THR A 180 -7.31 1.84 -0.60
N LEU A 181 -7.68 0.57 -0.82
CA LEU A 181 -6.76 -0.49 -1.24
C LEU A 181 -6.99 -0.97 -2.69
N VAL A 182 -8.13 -0.64 -3.29
CA VAL A 182 -8.54 -1.19 -4.60
C VAL A 182 -8.53 -0.10 -5.68
N PRO A 183 -7.58 -0.14 -6.63
CA PRO A 183 -7.59 0.73 -7.80
C PRO A 183 -8.77 0.42 -8.74
N PRO A 184 -9.24 1.40 -9.55
CA PRO A 184 -8.81 2.80 -9.59
C PRO A 184 -9.47 3.67 -8.49
N ASN A 185 -10.53 3.18 -7.86
CA ASN A 185 -11.34 3.94 -6.91
C ASN A 185 -10.56 4.42 -5.68
N ALA A 186 -9.51 3.71 -5.29
CA ALA A 186 -8.71 4.03 -4.12
C ALA A 186 -8.12 5.44 -4.13
N VAL A 187 -7.72 5.99 -5.28
CA VAL A 187 -7.22 7.38 -5.37
C VAL A 187 -8.30 8.37 -4.94
N LYS A 188 -9.51 8.22 -5.49
CA LYS A 188 -10.64 9.10 -5.18
C LYS A 188 -10.98 9.05 -3.70
N VAL A 189 -10.99 7.86 -3.10
CA VAL A 189 -11.28 7.67 -1.68
C VAL A 189 -10.18 8.27 -0.80
N LEU A 190 -8.90 8.06 -1.12
CA LEU A 190 -7.76 8.64 -0.39
C LEU A 190 -7.81 10.18 -0.42
N GLU A 191 -8.04 10.77 -1.59
CA GLU A 191 -8.19 12.22 -1.74
C GLU A 191 -9.39 12.76 -0.96
N GLN A 192 -10.53 12.07 -1.00
CA GLN A 192 -11.72 12.45 -0.23
C GLN A 192 -11.46 12.40 1.28
N TYR A 193 -10.83 11.33 1.76
CA TYR A 193 -10.52 11.14 3.18
C TYR A 193 -9.53 12.17 3.70
N ALA A 194 -8.54 12.53 2.90
CA ALA A 194 -7.60 13.60 3.25
C ALA A 194 -8.30 14.96 3.37
N ARG A 195 -9.26 15.29 2.47
CA ARG A 195 -10.08 16.51 2.57
C ARG A 195 -11.00 16.51 3.79
N GLN A 196 -11.50 15.34 4.17
CA GLN A 196 -12.38 15.13 5.33
C GLN A 196 -11.63 14.96 6.66
N ASP A 197 -10.31 15.15 6.67
CA ASP A 197 -9.46 15.06 7.88
C ASP A 197 -9.45 13.65 8.53
N VAL A 198 -9.80 12.61 7.77
CA VAL A 198 -9.85 11.22 8.25
C VAL A 198 -8.45 10.72 8.67
N PHE A 199 -7.41 11.22 8.01
CA PHE A 199 -6.01 10.84 8.28
C PHE A 199 -5.30 11.73 9.27
N ARG A 200 -6.00 12.59 10.03
CA ARG A 200 -5.36 13.54 10.96
C ARG A 200 -4.37 12.87 11.92
N ASP A 201 -4.69 11.68 12.41
CA ASP A 201 -3.81 10.95 13.33
C ASP A 201 -2.51 10.48 12.66
N ALA A 202 -2.56 10.18 11.36
CA ALA A 202 -1.41 9.71 10.58
C ALA A 202 -0.60 10.86 9.94
N LEU A 203 -1.27 11.94 9.53
CA LEU A 203 -0.70 13.03 8.74
C LEU A 203 -0.59 14.37 9.50
N GLY A 204 -1.07 14.43 10.73
CA GLY A 204 -1.14 15.67 11.52
C GLY A 204 -2.00 16.72 10.81
N ALA A 205 -1.48 17.95 10.70
CA ALA A 205 -2.17 19.03 9.99
C ALA A 205 -2.16 18.88 8.45
N SER A 206 -1.42 17.91 7.91
CA SER A 206 -1.30 17.72 6.46
C SER A 206 -2.51 16.99 5.90
N ARG A 207 -3.21 17.59 4.93
CA ARG A 207 -4.31 16.96 4.18
C ARG A 207 -3.86 16.37 2.85
N ASP A 208 -2.62 15.90 2.80
CA ASP A 208 -2.00 15.41 1.58
C ASP A 208 -1.84 13.88 1.63
N ALA A 209 -2.76 13.17 0.97
CA ALA A 209 -2.74 11.71 0.88
C ALA A 209 -1.49 11.15 0.19
N SER A 210 -0.73 11.97 -0.56
CA SER A 210 0.53 11.53 -1.18
C SER A 210 1.62 11.14 -0.15
N LYS A 211 1.44 11.56 1.11
CA LYS A 211 2.33 11.24 2.23
C LYS A 211 2.06 9.89 2.87
N CYS A 212 0.96 9.23 2.52
CA CYS A 212 0.68 7.87 2.99
C CYS A 212 1.77 6.90 2.50
N GLY A 213 2.07 5.91 3.33
CA GLY A 213 3.03 4.85 3.02
C GLY A 213 2.42 3.70 2.24
N THR A 214 3.27 2.75 1.90
CA THR A 214 2.88 1.44 1.39
C THR A 214 2.30 0.58 2.51
N VAL A 215 1.27 -0.20 2.19
CA VAL A 215 0.69 -1.17 3.10
C VAL A 215 0.58 -2.56 2.47
N LEU A 216 0.98 -3.58 3.22
CA LEU A 216 0.73 -4.98 2.94
C LEU A 216 -0.35 -5.49 3.91
N ARG A 217 -1.51 -5.91 3.41
CA ARG A 217 -2.63 -6.42 4.21
C ARG A 217 -2.99 -7.82 3.78
N TYR A 218 -3.26 -8.70 4.75
CA TYR A 218 -3.89 -10.00 4.56
C TYR A 218 -5.20 -10.06 5.34
N GLU A 219 -6.22 -10.68 4.75
CA GLU A 219 -7.53 -10.87 5.36
C GLU A 219 -8.07 -12.27 5.09
N TRP A 220 -8.64 -12.90 6.12
CA TRP A 220 -9.35 -14.17 6.00
C TRP A 220 -10.50 -14.29 7.00
N GLY A 221 -11.53 -15.04 6.65
CA GLY A 221 -12.79 -15.11 7.41
C GLY A 221 -13.14 -16.48 8.00
N SER A 222 -12.29 -17.49 7.82
CA SER A 222 -12.63 -18.89 8.13
C SER A 222 -11.53 -19.60 8.92
N GLU A 223 -11.96 -20.62 9.68
CA GLU A 223 -11.08 -21.57 10.35
C GLU A 223 -11.49 -23.00 9.91
N PRO A 224 -10.61 -23.78 9.25
CA PRO A 224 -9.30 -23.36 8.72
C PRO A 224 -9.45 -22.32 7.59
N VAL A 225 -8.36 -21.67 7.20
CA VAL A 225 -8.31 -20.57 6.21
C VAL A 225 -8.58 -21.10 4.80
N ARG A 226 -9.85 -21.20 4.42
CA ARG A 226 -10.29 -21.71 3.10
C ARG A 226 -10.07 -20.72 1.96
N SER A 227 -10.07 -19.44 2.29
CA SER A 227 -9.78 -18.35 1.37
C SER A 227 -9.16 -17.18 2.10
N PHE A 228 -8.35 -16.40 1.37
CA PHE A 228 -7.79 -15.16 1.85
C PHE A 228 -7.68 -14.14 0.72
N GLU A 229 -7.63 -12.87 1.10
CA GLU A 229 -7.30 -11.77 0.22
C GLU A 229 -6.06 -11.06 0.75
N ALA A 230 -5.18 -10.65 -0.16
CA ALA A 230 -3.97 -9.91 0.15
C ALA A 230 -3.85 -8.69 -0.76
N TRP A 231 -3.43 -7.56 -0.19
CA TRP A 231 -3.19 -6.32 -0.90
C TRP A 231 -1.83 -5.76 -0.53
N LEU A 232 -1.04 -5.38 -1.53
CA LEU A 232 0.18 -4.60 -1.38
C LEU A 232 -0.02 -3.31 -2.18
N VAL A 233 -0.10 -2.16 -1.51
CA VAL A 233 -0.52 -0.90 -2.15
C VAL A 233 0.35 0.25 -1.68
N ASP A 234 1.01 0.93 -2.62
CA ASP A 234 1.67 2.22 -2.39
C ASP A 234 0.61 3.34 -2.49
N GLN A 235 0.02 3.69 -1.34
CA GLN A 235 -1.09 4.65 -1.29
C GLN A 235 -0.63 6.05 -1.74
N GLY A 236 0.54 6.49 -1.28
CA GLY A 236 1.08 7.80 -1.60
C GLY A 236 1.57 7.89 -3.05
N GLY A 237 2.24 6.84 -3.53
CA GLY A 237 2.70 6.72 -4.91
C GLY A 237 1.54 6.71 -5.90
N MET A 238 0.46 5.99 -5.61
CA MET A 238 -0.75 5.98 -6.44
C MET A 238 -1.40 7.37 -6.55
N VAL A 239 -1.54 8.11 -5.44
CA VAL A 239 -2.05 9.49 -5.44
C VAL A 239 -1.13 10.41 -6.25
N THR A 240 0.18 10.27 -6.07
CA THR A 240 1.19 11.06 -6.79
C THR A 240 1.15 10.81 -8.29
N ALA A 241 1.10 9.54 -8.70
CA ALA A 241 1.03 9.14 -10.10
C ALA A 241 -0.23 9.70 -10.77
N ASN A 242 -1.39 9.54 -10.13
CA ASN A 242 -2.66 10.06 -10.67
C ASN A 242 -2.64 11.59 -10.84
N ARG A 243 -2.11 12.34 -9.87
CA ARG A 243 -1.97 13.80 -9.99
C ARG A 243 -1.08 14.19 -11.17
N LYS A 244 0.03 13.48 -11.39
CA LYS A 244 0.92 13.70 -12.54
C LYS A 244 0.20 13.39 -13.86
N SER A 245 -0.57 12.30 -13.93
CA SER A 245 -1.35 11.96 -15.11
C SER A 245 -2.37 13.04 -15.46
N ILE A 246 -3.11 13.56 -14.48
CA ILE A 246 -4.05 14.67 -14.69
C ILE A 246 -3.34 15.90 -15.22
N GLN A 247 -2.24 16.32 -14.59
CA GLN A 247 -1.48 17.49 -15.03
C GLN A 247 -0.95 17.34 -16.46
N TRP A 248 -0.47 16.15 -16.80
CA TRP A 248 0.01 15.85 -18.14
C TRP A 248 -1.10 15.91 -19.19
N VAL A 249 -2.28 15.35 -18.90
CA VAL A 249 -3.43 15.42 -19.82
C VAL A 249 -3.91 16.86 -20.02
N GLU A 250 -3.90 17.69 -18.98
CA GLU A 250 -4.22 19.12 -19.12
C GLU A 250 -3.19 19.87 -19.98
N GLN A 251 -1.90 19.50 -19.92
CA GLN A 251 -0.87 20.05 -20.81
C GLN A 251 -1.14 19.66 -22.27
N LEU A 252 -1.40 18.38 -22.54
CA LEU A 252 -1.73 17.90 -23.89
C LEU A 252 -2.96 18.62 -24.47
N LYS A 253 -3.97 18.84 -23.63
CA LYS A 253 -5.16 19.61 -23.99
C LYS A 253 -4.80 21.05 -24.37
N ALA A 254 -4.00 21.74 -23.54
CA ALA A 254 -3.59 23.11 -23.82
C ALA A 254 -2.79 23.22 -25.14
N GLU A 255 -1.88 22.28 -25.39
CA GLU A 255 -1.11 22.19 -26.64
C GLU A 255 -2.01 21.97 -27.86
N ALA A 256 -3.00 21.08 -27.74
CA ALA A 256 -3.96 20.81 -28.82
C ALA A 256 -4.82 22.04 -29.14
N VAL A 257 -5.33 22.74 -28.13
CA VAL A 257 -6.08 24.01 -28.28
C VAL A 257 -5.22 25.06 -28.97
N GLN A 258 -3.98 25.26 -28.51
CA GLN A 258 -3.06 26.24 -29.10
C GLN A 258 -2.78 25.91 -30.58
N LYS A 259 -2.59 24.62 -30.90
CA LYS A 259 -2.39 24.16 -32.28
C LYS A 259 -3.61 24.45 -33.17
N LEU A 260 -4.83 24.28 -32.66
CA LEU A 260 -6.05 24.66 -33.38
C LEU A 260 -6.13 26.16 -33.61
N GLN A 261 -5.89 26.97 -32.58
CA GLN A 261 -5.94 28.43 -32.68
C GLN A 261 -4.90 28.97 -33.69
N SER A 262 -3.70 28.38 -33.71
CA SER A 262 -2.65 28.77 -34.68
C SER A 262 -3.00 28.44 -36.14
N ARG A 263 -3.99 27.56 -36.37
CA ARG A 263 -4.50 27.17 -37.69
C ARG A 263 -5.80 27.88 -38.06
N GLY A 264 -6.40 28.63 -37.14
CA GLY A 264 -7.64 29.35 -37.38
C GLY A 264 -7.43 30.51 -38.34
N MET A 265 -8.11 30.48 -39.49
CA MET A 265 -8.27 31.68 -40.31
C MET A 265 -9.33 32.58 -39.66
N ALA A 266 -9.07 33.89 -39.59
CA ALA A 266 -10.04 34.85 -39.08
C ALA A 266 -11.37 34.73 -39.85
N PRO A 267 -12.53 34.83 -39.16
CA PRO A 267 -13.82 34.79 -39.83
C PRO A 267 -13.89 35.90 -40.88
N LYS A 268 -14.35 35.57 -42.09
CA LYS A 268 -14.77 36.60 -43.04
C LYS A 268 -16.05 37.21 -42.49
N LEU A 269 -15.94 38.44 -41.99
CA LEU A 269 -17.07 39.29 -41.60
C LEU A 269 -17.70 39.92 -42.85
#